data_AF-A0A1H4S8X0-F1
#
_entry.id   AF-A0A1H4S8X0-F1
#
_cell.length_a   1.000
_cell.length_b   1.000
_cell.length_c   1.000
_cell.angle_alpha   90.00
_cell.angle_beta   90.00
_cell.angle_gamma   90.00
#
_symmetry.space_group_name_H-M   'P 1'
#
loop_
_entity.id
_entity.type
_entity.pdbx_description
1 polymer ?
#
loop_
_entity_poly.entity_id
_entity_poly.type
_entity_poly.pdbx_seq_one_letter_code
_entity_poly.pdbx_strand_id
1 'polypeptide(L)'
;MTETTTRPKTAIDHLADSYTARLLELDPALATSLGLPGHESEYPDFSPAGLEAFARLDQETLAALDGLEPVDDVDRVTLDAMRERLGLAVERHASGWTLAELNNIASPAQDIRAIFDLMSTDTEEHWAHIAGRAHNVPAAIDGYIESLRTAQAQDLVSAARQVRIVIDQATGYAAEDGFFAKLAREAATSSGPLPQELQATLDDGVRRAREAYGTLIDFLREELLPAAPEKDAVGRQRYALASRTFLGATIDLEESYAWGVAELDRLIAEQEKVAQQIKPGATIEEAKEILNADTSRQLQGTDALRAWMQKLSDEAVAALAGTHFDIPGPMKTLECMIAPTQDGGIYYTGPSDDFSRPGRMWWSVPPGEDEFTTWAETTTVYHEGVPGHHLQVATAVYRKELLNDWRRNICWVSGHGEGWALYAEKLMQELGFLSDPGDLMGMLDMQRMRAARVVFDIGVHLELDMPERWGSGPWTAEKGYEFLRANLPISEGQLQFEFTRYLGWPGQAPSYKIGQRLWEQIREELQEREGESFDVKAFHSKALNIGSVGLDVLRTALLG
;
A
#
# COMPACT_ATOMS: atom_id res chain seq x y z
N MET A 1 -23.23 -7.00 26.53
CA MET A 1 -24.05 -7.79 25.59
C MET A 1 -24.74 -6.80 24.68
N THR A 2 -24.03 -6.36 23.64
CA THR A 2 -24.61 -5.58 22.55
C THR A 2 -25.26 -6.58 21.60
N GLU A 3 -26.54 -6.40 21.29
CA GLU A 3 -27.24 -7.16 20.26
C GLU A 3 -26.41 -7.09 18.97
N THR A 4 -25.84 -8.22 18.55
CA THR A 4 -25.29 -8.37 17.21
C THR A 4 -26.46 -8.29 16.26
N THR A 5 -26.61 -7.13 15.63
CA THR A 5 -27.57 -6.90 14.56
C THR A 5 -27.05 -7.64 13.35
N THR A 6 -27.49 -8.89 13.17
CA THR A 6 -27.18 -9.66 11.97
C THR A 6 -27.99 -9.09 10.81
N ARG A 7 -27.30 -8.43 9.87
CA ARG A 7 -27.90 -7.97 8.61
C ARG A 7 -28.02 -9.18 7.68
N PRO A 8 -29.23 -9.57 7.24
CA PRO A 8 -29.35 -10.63 6.25
C PRO A 8 -28.68 -10.19 4.94
N LYS A 9 -27.92 -11.08 4.29
CA LYS A 9 -27.31 -10.81 2.98
C LYS A 9 -28.39 -10.52 1.94
N THR A 10 -28.19 -9.49 1.15
CA THR A 10 -29.10 -9.03 0.09
C THR A 10 -28.72 -9.67 -1.25
N ALA A 11 -29.48 -9.37 -2.31
CA ALA A 11 -29.12 -9.79 -3.66
C ALA A 11 -27.78 -9.20 -4.12
N ILE A 12 -27.46 -7.98 -3.69
CA ILE A 12 -26.20 -7.28 -4.00
C ILE A 12 -25.04 -7.94 -3.27
N ASP A 13 -25.22 -8.30 -1.99
CA ASP A 13 -24.19 -9.05 -1.25
C ASP A 13 -23.91 -10.41 -1.89
N HIS A 14 -24.95 -11.14 -2.28
CA HIS A 14 -24.78 -12.43 -2.94
C HIS A 14 -24.06 -12.32 -4.29
N LEU A 15 -24.31 -11.25 -5.04
CA LEU A 15 -23.56 -10.97 -6.28
C LEU A 15 -22.10 -10.63 -5.98
N ALA A 16 -21.83 -9.81 -4.96
CA ALA A 16 -20.48 -9.46 -4.53
C ALA A 16 -19.67 -10.67 -4.04
N ASP A 17 -20.30 -11.55 -3.26
CA ASP A 17 -19.71 -12.82 -2.81
C ASP A 17 -19.44 -13.76 -4.00
N SER A 18 -20.39 -13.86 -4.95
CA SER A 18 -20.21 -14.67 -6.15
C SER A 18 -19.09 -14.14 -7.04
N TYR A 19 -18.94 -12.83 -7.17
CA TYR A 19 -17.81 -12.21 -7.87
C TYR A 19 -16.50 -12.57 -7.16
N THR A 20 -16.47 -12.44 -5.82
CA THR A 20 -15.28 -12.76 -5.02
C THR A 20 -14.85 -14.22 -5.20
N ALA A 21 -15.78 -15.17 -5.16
CA ALA A 21 -15.47 -16.58 -5.40
C ALA A 21 -14.86 -16.80 -6.80
N ARG A 22 -15.46 -16.23 -7.84
CA ARG A 22 -14.95 -16.32 -9.22
C ARG A 22 -13.60 -15.62 -9.40
N LEU A 23 -13.37 -14.52 -8.69
CA LEU A 23 -12.09 -13.81 -8.70
C LEU A 23 -10.98 -14.69 -8.11
N LEU A 24 -11.26 -15.40 -7.01
CA LEU A 24 -10.30 -16.31 -6.38
C LEU A 24 -10.02 -17.56 -7.24
N GLU A 25 -10.97 -17.99 -8.07
CA GLU A 25 -10.74 -19.02 -9.09
C GLU A 25 -9.78 -18.52 -10.19
N LEU A 26 -9.85 -17.23 -10.55
CA LEU A 26 -8.96 -16.62 -11.54
C LEU A 26 -7.59 -16.22 -10.95
N ASP A 27 -7.54 -15.91 -9.65
CA ASP A 27 -6.33 -15.56 -8.91
C ASP A 27 -6.10 -16.47 -7.69
N PRO A 28 -5.55 -17.67 -7.91
CA PRO A 28 -5.15 -18.57 -6.82
C PRO A 28 -4.08 -18.02 -5.87
N ALA A 29 -3.25 -17.07 -6.32
CA ALA A 29 -2.24 -16.44 -5.48
C ALA A 29 -2.90 -15.51 -4.45
N LEU A 30 -3.96 -14.79 -4.85
CA LEU A 30 -4.80 -14.03 -3.93
C LEU A 30 -5.44 -14.94 -2.87
N ALA A 31 -5.97 -16.11 -3.25
CA ALA A 31 -6.51 -17.09 -2.29
C ALA A 31 -5.47 -17.49 -1.23
N THR A 32 -4.22 -17.75 -1.64
CA THR A 32 -3.11 -18.04 -0.72
C THR A 32 -2.85 -16.87 0.22
N SER A 33 -2.83 -15.62 -0.29
CA SER A 33 -2.60 -14.44 0.55
C SER A 33 -3.71 -14.19 1.58
N LEU A 34 -4.94 -14.60 1.28
CA LEU A 34 -6.08 -14.58 2.20
C LEU A 34 -6.14 -15.79 3.15
N GLY A 35 -5.20 -16.74 3.03
CA GLY A 35 -5.18 -17.96 3.83
C GLY A 35 -6.27 -18.97 3.48
N LEU A 36 -6.81 -18.93 2.25
CA LEU A 36 -7.80 -19.87 1.75
C LEU A 36 -7.10 -21.09 1.13
N PRO A 37 -7.36 -22.32 1.62
CA PRO A 37 -6.71 -23.52 1.12
C PRO A 37 -7.27 -24.00 -0.22
N GLY A 38 -6.55 -24.89 -0.90
CA GLY A 38 -7.01 -25.63 -2.08
C GLY A 38 -6.28 -25.34 -3.39
N HIS A 39 -5.56 -24.22 -3.47
CA HIS A 39 -4.80 -23.80 -4.65
C HIS A 39 -3.38 -23.30 -4.31
N GLU A 40 -2.75 -23.91 -3.31
CA GLU A 40 -1.50 -23.45 -2.68
C GLU A 40 -0.29 -23.41 -3.63
N SER A 41 -0.39 -24.04 -4.81
CA SER A 41 0.68 -24.11 -5.80
C SER A 41 0.42 -23.32 -7.10
N GLU A 42 -0.76 -22.72 -7.26
CA GLU A 42 -1.22 -22.16 -8.54
C GLU A 42 -0.97 -20.64 -8.63
N TYR A 43 -0.88 -20.13 -9.87
CA TYR A 43 -0.79 -18.70 -10.19
C TYR A 43 -1.98 -18.28 -11.05
N PRO A 44 -2.35 -16.98 -11.03
CA PRO A 44 -3.22 -16.44 -12.07
C PRO A 44 -2.58 -16.61 -13.46
N ASP A 45 -3.44 -16.66 -14.48
CA ASP A 45 -2.99 -16.60 -15.87
C ASP A 45 -2.58 -15.16 -16.21
N PHE A 46 -1.27 -14.90 -16.27
CA PHE A 46 -0.72 -13.59 -16.61
C PHE A 46 -0.70 -13.29 -18.13
N SER A 47 -1.19 -14.21 -18.97
CA SER A 47 -1.29 -14.01 -20.43
C SER A 47 -2.41 -13.03 -20.81
N PRO A 48 -2.46 -12.56 -22.08
CA PRO A 48 -3.58 -11.73 -22.54
C PRO A 48 -4.95 -12.41 -22.37
N ALA A 49 -5.01 -13.74 -22.50
CA ALA A 49 -6.25 -14.49 -22.31
C ALA A 49 -6.70 -14.50 -20.84
N GLY A 50 -5.76 -14.61 -19.91
CA GLY A 50 -6.04 -14.49 -18.49
C GLY A 50 -6.52 -13.10 -18.09
N LEU A 51 -5.82 -12.04 -18.54
CA LEU A 51 -6.23 -10.65 -18.28
C LEU A 51 -7.62 -10.34 -18.88
N GLU A 52 -7.94 -10.86 -20.06
CA GLU A 52 -9.27 -10.77 -20.66
C GLU A 52 -10.34 -11.51 -19.82
N ALA A 53 -9.99 -12.63 -19.16
CA ALA A 53 -10.91 -13.34 -18.28
C ALA A 53 -11.29 -12.51 -17.04
N PHE A 54 -10.34 -11.79 -16.44
CA PHE A 54 -10.63 -10.81 -15.37
C PHE A 54 -11.55 -9.69 -15.88
N ALA A 55 -11.20 -9.07 -17.01
CA ALA A 55 -12.01 -7.98 -17.57
C ALA A 55 -13.44 -8.42 -17.91
N ARG A 56 -13.62 -9.65 -18.42
CA ARG A 56 -14.94 -10.23 -18.66
C ARG A 56 -15.72 -10.45 -17.36
N LEU A 57 -15.07 -10.94 -16.31
CA LEU A 57 -15.70 -11.10 -14.99
C LEU A 57 -16.20 -9.75 -14.45
N ASP A 58 -15.40 -8.69 -14.60
CA ASP A 58 -15.78 -7.34 -14.20
C ASP A 58 -16.99 -6.84 -15.00
N GLN A 59 -16.98 -6.99 -16.33
CA GLN A 59 -18.09 -6.58 -17.21
C GLN A 59 -19.38 -7.35 -16.93
N GLU A 60 -19.31 -8.66 -16.74
CA GLU A 60 -20.47 -9.51 -16.41
C GLU A 60 -21.09 -9.08 -15.07
N THR A 61 -20.25 -8.79 -14.08
CA THR A 61 -20.69 -8.34 -12.76
C THR A 61 -21.32 -6.96 -12.83
N LEU A 62 -20.72 -6.02 -13.55
CA LEU A 62 -21.30 -4.68 -13.77
C LEU A 62 -22.69 -4.77 -14.42
N ALA A 63 -22.84 -5.59 -15.46
CA ALA A 63 -24.14 -5.80 -16.11
C ALA A 63 -25.17 -6.43 -15.17
N ALA A 64 -24.76 -7.31 -14.27
CA ALA A 64 -25.64 -7.90 -13.26
C ALA A 64 -26.06 -6.88 -12.18
N LEU A 65 -25.20 -5.92 -11.83
CA LEU A 65 -25.51 -4.86 -10.85
C LEU A 65 -26.59 -3.89 -11.36
N ASP A 66 -26.70 -3.66 -12.67
CA ASP A 66 -27.70 -2.74 -13.26
C ASP A 66 -29.17 -3.18 -13.05
N GLY A 67 -29.40 -4.47 -12.78
CA GLY A 67 -30.72 -5.02 -12.49
C GLY A 67 -31.11 -5.01 -11.01
N LEU A 68 -30.24 -4.52 -10.12
CA LEU A 68 -30.42 -4.60 -8.67
C LEU A 68 -30.65 -3.22 -8.06
N GLU A 69 -31.71 -3.11 -7.27
CA GLU A 69 -32.02 -1.92 -6.47
C GLU A 69 -31.51 -2.12 -5.03
N PRO A 70 -30.85 -1.11 -4.43
CA PRO A 70 -30.38 -1.21 -3.05
C PRO A 70 -31.55 -1.25 -2.07
N VAL A 71 -31.52 -2.17 -1.10
CA VAL A 71 -32.57 -2.25 -0.07
C VAL A 71 -32.23 -1.46 1.20
N ASP A 72 -30.97 -1.07 1.36
CA ASP A 72 -30.47 -0.23 2.45
C ASP A 72 -29.19 0.55 2.06
N ASP A 73 -28.65 1.31 3.00
CA ASP A 73 -27.44 2.12 2.77
C ASP A 73 -26.20 1.27 2.50
N VAL A 74 -26.10 0.05 3.05
CA VAL A 74 -24.94 -0.84 2.83
C VAL A 74 -24.92 -1.32 1.38
N ASP A 75 -26.09 -1.67 0.84
CA ASP A 75 -26.23 -2.00 -0.58
C ASP A 75 -25.88 -0.82 -1.46
N ARG A 76 -26.35 0.40 -1.16
CA ARG A 76 -26.01 1.60 -1.93
C ARG A 76 -24.50 1.79 -2.02
N VAL A 77 -23.80 1.72 -0.89
CA VAL A 77 -22.34 1.86 -0.88
C VAL A 77 -21.65 0.71 -1.63
N THR A 78 -22.18 -0.51 -1.55
CA THR A 78 -21.61 -1.64 -2.31
C THR A 78 -21.79 -1.47 -3.80
N LEU A 79 -22.97 -1.02 -4.27
CA LEU A 79 -23.20 -0.70 -5.67
C LEU A 79 -22.24 0.38 -6.17
N ASP A 80 -22.14 1.49 -5.42
CA ASP A 80 -21.29 2.61 -5.81
C ASP A 80 -19.81 2.20 -5.84
N ALA A 81 -19.35 1.48 -4.81
CA ALA A 81 -17.98 0.97 -4.74
C ALA A 81 -17.66 -0.03 -5.85
N MET A 82 -18.54 -1.00 -6.12
CA MET A 82 -18.31 -1.98 -7.18
C MET A 82 -18.35 -1.31 -8.56
N ARG A 83 -19.31 -0.43 -8.83
CA ARG A 83 -19.37 0.32 -10.09
C ARG A 83 -18.11 1.13 -10.34
N GLU A 84 -17.61 1.80 -9.31
CA GLU A 84 -16.41 2.63 -9.40
C GLU A 84 -15.15 1.76 -9.61
N ARG A 85 -14.94 0.73 -8.79
CA ARG A 85 -13.75 -0.16 -8.88
C ARG A 85 -13.73 -0.99 -10.16
N LEU A 86 -14.81 -1.72 -10.45
CA LEU A 86 -14.88 -2.62 -11.60
C LEU A 86 -14.96 -1.82 -12.90
N GLY A 87 -15.68 -0.69 -12.91
CA GLY A 87 -15.72 0.22 -14.06
C GLY A 87 -14.33 0.73 -14.43
N LEU A 88 -13.55 1.15 -13.44
CA LEU A 88 -12.16 1.57 -13.66
C LEU A 88 -11.26 0.42 -14.12
N ALA A 89 -11.44 -0.80 -13.60
CA ALA A 89 -10.69 -1.98 -14.04
C ALA A 89 -10.93 -2.26 -15.54
N VAL A 90 -12.18 -2.16 -15.99
CA VAL A 90 -12.54 -2.28 -17.41
C VAL A 90 -11.94 -1.16 -18.26
N GLU A 91 -11.97 0.09 -17.79
CA GLU A 91 -11.32 1.22 -18.49
C GLU A 91 -9.80 1.01 -18.62
N ARG A 92 -9.14 0.52 -17.57
CA ARG A 92 -7.71 0.21 -17.60
C ARG A 92 -7.38 -0.91 -18.56
N HIS A 93 -8.14 -2.00 -18.55
CA HIS A 93 -7.96 -3.10 -19.49
C HIS A 93 -8.15 -2.62 -20.94
N ALA A 94 -9.20 -1.84 -21.20
CA ALA A 94 -9.47 -1.28 -22.52
C ALA A 94 -8.37 -0.32 -23.02
N SER A 95 -7.58 0.27 -22.12
CA SER A 95 -6.43 1.11 -22.48
C SER A 95 -5.23 0.32 -22.99
N GLY A 96 -5.20 -1.01 -22.80
CA GLY A 96 -4.09 -1.89 -23.14
C GLY A 96 -2.92 -1.86 -22.15
N TRP A 97 -2.85 -0.88 -21.24
CA TRP A 97 -1.73 -0.74 -20.30
C TRP A 97 -1.65 -1.84 -19.24
N THR A 98 -2.73 -2.60 -19.00
CA THR A 98 -2.69 -3.79 -18.12
C THR A 98 -1.73 -4.87 -18.65
N LEU A 99 -1.52 -4.94 -19.97
CA LEU A 99 -0.56 -5.85 -20.60
C LEU A 99 0.90 -5.42 -20.41
N ALA A 100 1.15 -4.14 -20.11
CA ALA A 100 2.46 -3.51 -20.06
C ALA A 100 2.98 -3.26 -18.63
N GLU A 101 2.28 -3.76 -17.61
CA GLU A 101 2.58 -3.53 -16.19
C GLU A 101 3.98 -4.07 -15.84
N LEU A 102 4.94 -3.16 -15.68
CA LEU A 102 6.31 -3.46 -15.30
C LEU A 102 6.90 -2.26 -14.56
N ASN A 103 7.23 -2.45 -13.28
CA ASN A 103 7.86 -1.44 -12.43
C ASN A 103 8.73 -2.11 -11.35
N ASN A 104 9.41 -1.31 -10.53
CA ASN A 104 10.37 -1.79 -9.54
C ASN A 104 9.77 -2.36 -8.24
N ILE A 105 8.46 -2.31 -8.02
CA ILE A 105 7.87 -2.59 -6.70
C ILE A 105 6.65 -3.51 -6.73
N ALA A 106 5.74 -3.33 -7.68
CA ALA A 106 4.43 -4.00 -7.73
C ALA A 106 4.06 -4.30 -9.19
N SER A 107 4.59 -5.40 -9.71
CA SER A 107 4.28 -5.96 -11.03
C SER A 107 4.46 -7.49 -11.00
N PRO A 108 4.00 -8.24 -12.03
CA PRO A 108 4.05 -9.70 -12.01
C PRO A 108 5.44 -10.29 -11.71
N ALA A 109 6.52 -9.62 -12.12
CA ALA A 109 7.89 -10.06 -11.83
C ALA A 109 8.20 -10.13 -10.32
N GLN A 110 7.67 -9.20 -9.52
CA GLN A 110 7.84 -9.23 -8.07
C GLN A 110 6.79 -10.15 -7.42
N ASP A 111 5.54 -10.08 -7.87
CA ASP A 111 4.41 -10.82 -7.27
C ASP A 111 4.60 -12.34 -7.38
N ILE A 112 5.10 -12.82 -8.52
CA ILE A 112 5.39 -14.25 -8.73
C ILE A 112 6.38 -14.77 -7.68
N ARG A 113 7.37 -13.96 -7.28
CA ARG A 113 8.33 -14.32 -6.23
C ARG A 113 7.77 -14.06 -4.82
N ALA A 114 7.03 -12.98 -4.61
CA ALA A 114 6.59 -12.54 -3.29
C ALA A 114 5.63 -13.49 -2.61
N ILE A 115 4.80 -14.21 -3.37
CA ILE A 115 3.84 -15.15 -2.79
C ILE A 115 4.50 -16.29 -1.98
N PHE A 116 5.77 -16.63 -2.26
CA PHE A 116 6.51 -17.63 -1.51
C PHE A 116 6.75 -17.22 -0.04
N ASP A 117 6.84 -15.92 0.25
CA ASP A 117 7.08 -15.42 1.60
C ASP A 117 5.89 -15.68 2.54
N LEU A 118 4.70 -15.93 1.97
CA LEU A 118 3.47 -16.22 2.72
C LEU A 118 3.26 -17.73 2.95
N MET A 119 4.04 -18.59 2.32
CA MET A 119 3.86 -20.04 2.41
C MET A 119 4.46 -20.59 3.70
N SER A 120 3.67 -21.36 4.45
CA SER A 120 4.15 -22.04 5.66
C SER A 120 5.29 -23.02 5.34
N THR A 121 6.14 -23.34 6.32
CA THR A 121 7.29 -24.26 6.17
C THR A 121 7.32 -25.36 7.24
N ASP A 122 6.26 -25.46 8.05
CA ASP A 122 6.26 -26.33 9.24
C ASP A 122 6.26 -27.83 8.96
N THR A 123 5.70 -28.27 7.82
CA THR A 123 5.41 -29.68 7.50
C THR A 123 5.92 -30.06 6.11
N GLU A 124 6.04 -31.36 5.85
CA GLU A 124 6.38 -31.88 4.52
C GLU A 124 5.35 -31.49 3.45
N GLU A 125 4.07 -31.43 3.80
CA GLU A 125 2.99 -30.99 2.92
C GLU A 125 3.17 -29.53 2.49
N HIS A 126 3.53 -28.64 3.43
CA HIS A 126 3.80 -27.25 3.09
C HIS A 126 4.97 -27.11 2.11
N TRP A 127 6.03 -27.88 2.31
CA TRP A 127 7.17 -27.92 1.37
C TRP A 127 6.81 -28.55 0.03
N ALA A 128 5.86 -29.49 -0.02
CA ALA A 128 5.32 -30.00 -1.27
C ALA A 128 4.55 -28.92 -2.04
N HIS A 129 3.79 -28.05 -1.35
CA HIS A 129 3.14 -26.90 -1.97
C HIS A 129 4.16 -25.90 -2.52
N ILE A 130 5.21 -25.57 -1.75
CA ILE A 130 6.31 -24.68 -2.19
C ILE A 130 6.99 -25.24 -3.44
N ALA A 131 7.31 -26.54 -3.42
CA ALA A 131 7.92 -27.21 -4.58
C ALA A 131 6.98 -27.20 -5.80
N GLY A 132 5.68 -27.45 -5.60
CA GLY A 132 4.66 -27.36 -6.64
C GLY A 132 4.54 -25.96 -7.24
N ARG A 133 4.53 -24.92 -6.39
CA ARG A 133 4.50 -23.52 -6.83
C ARG A 133 5.75 -23.17 -7.65
N ALA A 134 6.92 -23.59 -7.18
CA ALA A 134 8.18 -23.39 -7.92
C ALA A 134 8.15 -24.05 -9.32
N HIS A 135 7.50 -25.21 -9.46
CA HIS A 135 7.27 -25.84 -10.76
C HIS A 135 6.33 -25.06 -11.68
N ASN A 136 5.44 -24.24 -11.13
CA ASN A 136 4.47 -23.44 -11.89
C ASN A 136 4.97 -22.03 -12.25
N VAL A 137 6.10 -21.58 -11.68
CA VAL A 137 6.75 -20.30 -12.04
C VAL A 137 7.00 -20.15 -13.55
N PRO A 138 7.50 -21.17 -14.29
CA PRO A 138 7.70 -21.06 -15.73
C PRO A 138 6.44 -20.64 -16.50
N ALA A 139 5.30 -21.29 -16.23
CA ALA A 139 4.05 -20.96 -16.92
C ALA A 139 3.56 -19.54 -16.61
N ALA A 140 3.71 -19.10 -15.35
CA ALA A 140 3.37 -17.73 -14.94
C ALA A 140 4.26 -16.69 -15.66
N ILE A 141 5.57 -16.95 -15.76
CA ILE A 141 6.52 -16.09 -16.46
C ILE A 141 6.26 -16.08 -17.97
N ASP A 142 5.97 -17.23 -18.59
CA ASP A 142 5.66 -17.33 -20.01
C ASP A 142 4.42 -16.51 -20.38
N GLY A 143 3.33 -16.61 -19.59
CA GLY A 143 2.13 -15.80 -19.76
C GLY A 143 2.42 -14.31 -19.61
N TYR A 144 3.21 -13.92 -18.59
CA TYR A 144 3.60 -12.53 -18.41
C TYR A 144 4.42 -11.98 -19.59
N ILE A 145 5.38 -12.75 -20.12
CA ILE A 145 6.14 -12.40 -21.32
C ILE A 145 5.21 -12.24 -22.54
N GLU A 146 4.21 -13.11 -22.69
CA GLU A 146 3.21 -12.99 -23.77
C GLU A 146 2.44 -11.66 -23.69
N SER A 147 2.03 -11.25 -22.49
CA SER A 147 1.37 -9.96 -22.25
C SER A 147 2.27 -8.79 -22.61
N LEU A 148 3.52 -8.77 -22.11
CA LEU A 148 4.48 -7.70 -22.42
C LEU A 148 4.78 -7.61 -23.91
N ARG A 149 4.93 -8.75 -24.60
CA ARG A 149 5.16 -8.80 -26.05
C ARG A 149 3.94 -8.31 -26.83
N THR A 150 2.73 -8.63 -26.37
CA THR A 150 1.48 -8.14 -26.96
C THR A 150 1.35 -6.63 -26.80
N ALA A 151 1.68 -6.09 -25.63
CA ALA A 151 1.72 -4.65 -25.38
C ALA A 151 2.76 -3.94 -26.27
N GLN A 152 3.96 -4.52 -26.38
CA GLN A 152 5.01 -4.01 -27.25
C GLN A 152 4.56 -3.92 -28.71
N ALA A 153 3.82 -4.90 -29.22
CA ALA A 153 3.26 -4.87 -30.57
C ALA A 153 2.20 -3.77 -30.79
N GLN A 154 1.70 -3.16 -29.71
CA GLN A 154 0.79 -2.02 -29.69
C GLN A 154 1.49 -0.70 -29.34
N ASP A 155 2.83 -0.67 -29.36
CA ASP A 155 3.67 0.46 -28.93
C ASP A 155 3.46 0.88 -27.46
N LEU A 156 2.98 -0.05 -26.62
CA LEU A 156 2.81 0.14 -25.18
C LEU A 156 3.95 -0.54 -24.42
N VAL A 157 4.98 0.23 -24.07
CA VAL A 157 6.17 -0.28 -23.36
C VAL A 157 6.48 0.59 -22.15
N SER A 158 6.79 -0.06 -21.02
CA SER A 158 7.25 0.62 -19.81
C SER A 158 8.62 1.28 -20.03
N ALA A 159 8.92 2.34 -19.27
CA ALA A 159 10.15 3.12 -19.45
C ALA A 159 11.42 2.26 -19.31
N ALA A 160 12.45 2.58 -20.08
CA ALA A 160 13.71 1.83 -20.13
C ALA A 160 14.37 1.70 -18.74
N ARG A 161 14.19 2.71 -17.87
CA ARG A 161 14.60 2.65 -16.46
C ARG A 161 13.95 1.48 -15.71
N GLN A 162 12.63 1.32 -15.82
CA GLN A 162 11.91 0.26 -15.13
C GLN A 162 12.31 -1.11 -15.65
N VAL A 163 12.48 -1.25 -16.97
CA VAL A 163 12.96 -2.50 -17.59
C VAL A 163 14.34 -2.89 -17.04
N ARG A 164 15.29 -1.94 -16.95
CA ARG A 164 16.62 -2.18 -16.38
C ARG A 164 16.55 -2.64 -14.91
N ILE A 165 15.70 -2.00 -14.10
CA ILE A 165 15.56 -2.35 -12.68
C ILE A 165 14.95 -3.74 -12.49
N VAL A 166 13.94 -4.10 -13.29
CA VAL A 166 13.35 -5.45 -13.21
C VAL A 166 14.33 -6.52 -13.69
N ILE A 167 15.18 -6.23 -14.68
CA ILE A 167 16.30 -7.10 -15.05
C ILE A 167 17.23 -7.34 -13.86
N ASP A 168 17.62 -6.28 -13.14
CA ASP A 168 18.53 -6.38 -12.00
C ASP A 168 17.90 -7.19 -10.84
N GLN A 169 16.62 -6.93 -10.54
CA GLN A 169 15.86 -7.68 -9.51
C GLN A 169 15.71 -9.16 -9.87
N ALA A 170 15.26 -9.46 -11.10
CA ALA A 170 15.13 -10.82 -11.61
C ALA A 170 16.48 -11.56 -11.59
N THR A 171 17.57 -10.87 -11.92
CA THR A 171 18.93 -11.42 -11.84
C THR A 171 19.27 -11.80 -10.39
N GLY A 172 18.92 -10.96 -9.42
CA GLY A 172 19.07 -11.27 -8.00
C GLY A 172 18.26 -12.49 -7.55
N TYR A 173 17.06 -12.69 -8.10
CA TYR A 173 16.23 -13.87 -7.79
C TYR A 173 16.82 -15.16 -8.37
N ALA A 174 17.34 -15.10 -9.61
CA ALA A 174 17.86 -16.25 -10.35
C ALA A 174 19.33 -16.61 -10.05
N ALA A 175 20.08 -15.76 -9.34
CA ALA A 175 21.48 -15.97 -8.99
C ALA A 175 21.73 -17.29 -8.22
N GLU A 176 22.97 -17.78 -8.23
CA GLU A 176 23.36 -19.02 -7.52
C GLU A 176 23.22 -18.92 -6.00
N ASP A 177 23.30 -17.70 -5.46
CA ASP A 177 23.05 -17.34 -4.06
C ASP A 177 21.80 -16.46 -3.91
N GLY A 178 20.96 -16.43 -4.94
CA GLY A 178 19.70 -15.69 -5.00
C GLY A 178 18.57 -16.34 -4.18
N PHE A 179 17.38 -15.73 -4.25
CA PHE A 179 16.20 -16.14 -3.48
C PHE A 179 15.87 -17.64 -3.64
N PHE A 180 15.68 -18.12 -4.87
CA PHE A 180 15.26 -19.50 -5.10
C PHE A 180 16.33 -20.52 -4.66
N ALA A 181 17.61 -20.20 -4.87
CA ALA A 181 18.70 -21.08 -4.45
C ALA A 181 18.81 -21.16 -2.91
N LYS A 182 18.62 -20.04 -2.21
CA LYS A 182 18.51 -19.98 -0.75
C LYS A 182 17.32 -20.80 -0.25
N LEU A 183 16.14 -20.63 -0.85
CA LEU A 183 14.91 -21.34 -0.50
C LEU A 183 15.12 -22.86 -0.49
N ALA A 184 15.76 -23.44 -1.53
CA ALA A 184 16.06 -24.86 -1.56
C ALA A 184 17.13 -25.30 -0.55
N ARG A 185 18.20 -24.52 -0.39
CA ARG A 185 19.34 -24.87 0.48
C ARG A 185 18.99 -24.82 1.96
N GLU A 186 18.11 -23.90 2.35
CA GLU A 186 17.70 -23.66 3.73
C GLU A 186 16.40 -24.39 4.08
N ALA A 187 15.92 -25.26 3.19
CA ALA A 187 14.67 -25.98 3.36
C ALA A 187 14.70 -26.99 4.52
N ALA A 188 13.77 -26.83 5.46
CA ALA A 188 13.58 -27.73 6.58
C ALA A 188 12.15 -27.60 7.14
N THR A 189 11.63 -28.70 7.68
CA THR A 189 10.41 -28.67 8.51
C THR A 189 10.75 -28.24 9.94
N SER A 190 9.71 -27.97 10.73
CA SER A 190 9.82 -27.79 12.18
C SER A 190 10.45 -29.01 12.90
N SER A 191 10.41 -30.18 12.28
CA SER A 191 10.91 -31.45 12.82
C SER A 191 12.29 -31.87 12.31
N GLY A 192 12.87 -31.12 11.36
CA GLY A 192 14.18 -31.42 10.77
C GLY A 192 14.21 -31.33 9.24
N PRO A 193 15.31 -31.81 8.61
CA PRO A 193 15.51 -31.77 7.16
C PRO A 193 14.40 -32.47 6.36
N LEU A 194 14.20 -32.04 5.11
CA LEU A 194 13.23 -32.66 4.21
C LEU A 194 13.62 -34.11 3.82
N PRO A 195 12.65 -35.00 3.58
CA PRO A 195 12.91 -36.28 2.92
C PRO A 195 13.61 -36.09 1.58
N GLN A 196 14.50 -37.01 1.22
CA GLN A 196 15.33 -36.89 0.00
C GLN A 196 14.51 -36.69 -1.28
N GLU A 197 13.35 -37.37 -1.41
CA GLU A 197 12.47 -37.24 -2.58
C GLU A 197 11.81 -35.86 -2.66
N LEU A 198 11.39 -35.31 -1.51
CA LEU A 198 10.79 -33.98 -1.43
C LEU A 198 11.84 -32.89 -1.68
N GLN A 199 13.05 -33.03 -1.12
CA GLN A 199 14.17 -32.14 -1.42
C GLN A 199 14.50 -32.14 -2.92
N ALA A 200 14.58 -33.31 -3.56
CA ALA A 200 14.85 -33.40 -4.99
C ALA A 200 13.74 -32.74 -5.85
N THR A 201 12.49 -32.83 -5.40
CA THR A 201 11.36 -32.16 -6.04
C THR A 201 11.46 -30.64 -5.89
N LEU A 202 11.78 -30.15 -4.69
CA LEU A 202 12.02 -28.73 -4.44
C LEU A 202 13.19 -28.20 -5.27
N ASP A 203 14.31 -28.93 -5.34
CA ASP A 203 15.49 -28.57 -6.11
C ASP A 203 15.16 -28.45 -7.62
N ASP A 204 14.35 -29.37 -8.18
CA ASP A 204 13.90 -29.29 -9.59
C ASP A 204 12.99 -28.07 -9.83
N GLY A 205 12.03 -27.83 -8.92
CA GLY A 205 11.13 -26.68 -8.99
C GLY A 205 11.90 -25.35 -8.93
N VAL A 206 12.85 -25.22 -7.99
CA VAL A 206 13.73 -24.05 -7.85
C VAL A 206 14.61 -23.86 -9.08
N ARG A 207 15.18 -24.94 -9.64
CA ARG A 207 15.96 -24.87 -10.89
C ARG A 207 15.11 -24.30 -12.03
N ARG A 208 13.88 -24.79 -12.21
CA ARG A 208 12.95 -24.30 -13.23
C ARG A 208 12.55 -22.85 -13.02
N ALA A 209 12.25 -22.45 -11.78
CA ALA A 209 11.94 -21.06 -11.45
C ALA A 209 13.11 -20.13 -11.82
N ARG A 210 14.35 -20.52 -11.51
CA ARG A 210 15.54 -19.75 -11.90
C ARG A 210 15.71 -19.65 -13.43
N GLU A 211 15.51 -20.75 -14.15
CA GLU A 211 15.54 -20.76 -15.63
C GLU A 211 14.44 -19.88 -16.24
N ALA A 212 13.25 -19.86 -15.65
CA ALA A 212 12.15 -19.00 -16.07
C ALA A 212 12.49 -17.51 -15.89
N TYR A 213 13.02 -17.11 -14.72
CA TYR A 213 13.52 -15.74 -14.54
C TYR A 213 14.69 -15.41 -15.49
N GLY A 214 15.56 -16.38 -15.81
CA GLY A 214 16.54 -16.24 -16.89
C GLY A 214 15.92 -15.90 -18.23
N THR A 215 14.84 -16.59 -18.59
CA THR A 215 14.07 -16.34 -19.82
C THR A 215 13.44 -14.95 -19.81
N LEU A 216 12.88 -14.51 -18.68
CA LEU A 216 12.38 -13.14 -18.52
C LEU A 216 13.50 -12.10 -18.70
N ILE A 217 14.67 -12.32 -18.09
CA ILE A 217 15.82 -11.41 -18.22
C ILE A 217 16.25 -11.26 -19.68
N ASP A 218 16.36 -12.37 -20.41
CA ASP A 218 16.75 -12.36 -21.82
C ASP A 218 15.70 -11.64 -22.67
N PHE A 219 14.41 -11.94 -22.49
CA PHE A 219 13.32 -11.21 -23.15
C PHE A 219 13.37 -9.70 -22.87
N LEU A 220 13.47 -9.31 -21.59
CA LEU A 220 13.50 -7.91 -21.20
C LEU A 220 14.71 -7.19 -21.81
N ARG A 221 15.87 -7.84 -21.87
CA ARG A 221 17.11 -7.25 -22.39
C ARG A 221 17.15 -7.18 -23.91
N GLU A 222 16.72 -8.25 -24.59
CA GLU A 222 16.90 -8.42 -26.04
C GLU A 222 15.70 -7.96 -26.86
N GLU A 223 14.48 -8.05 -26.32
CA GLU A 223 13.25 -7.67 -27.03
C GLU A 223 12.66 -6.36 -26.47
N LEU A 224 12.44 -6.26 -25.17
CA LEU A 224 11.65 -5.15 -24.59
C LEU A 224 12.45 -3.86 -24.43
N LEU A 225 13.65 -3.93 -23.84
CA LEU A 225 14.50 -2.76 -23.56
C LEU A 225 14.87 -1.96 -24.82
N PRO A 226 15.19 -2.56 -25.99
CA PRO A 226 15.44 -1.81 -27.21
C PRO A 226 14.23 -1.01 -27.73
N ALA A 227 13.02 -1.41 -27.37
CA ALA A 227 11.78 -0.70 -27.73
C ALA A 227 11.29 0.26 -26.61
N ALA A 228 11.88 0.18 -25.42
CA ALA A 228 11.43 0.95 -24.26
C ALA A 228 11.77 2.44 -24.40
N PRO A 229 10.84 3.36 -24.09
CA PRO A 229 11.12 4.79 -24.13
C PRO A 229 12.10 5.18 -23.02
N GLU A 230 13.05 6.07 -23.32
CA GLU A 230 13.89 6.70 -22.29
C GLU A 230 13.12 7.74 -21.45
N LYS A 231 11.99 8.24 -21.95
CA LYS A 231 11.11 9.14 -21.20
C LYS A 231 10.36 8.34 -20.12
N ASP A 232 10.54 8.75 -18.87
CA ASP A 232 9.83 8.18 -17.71
C ASP A 232 8.38 8.70 -17.56
N ALA A 233 8.11 9.94 -18.02
CA ALA A 233 6.79 10.56 -17.89
C ALA A 233 5.71 9.81 -18.69
N VAL A 234 4.60 9.45 -18.05
CA VAL A 234 3.55 8.62 -18.65
C VAL A 234 2.45 9.42 -19.37
N GLY A 235 2.42 10.74 -19.15
CA GLY A 235 1.43 11.64 -19.73
C GLY A 235 0.05 11.54 -19.09
N ARG A 236 -0.79 12.54 -19.40
CA ARG A 236 -2.07 12.79 -18.73
C ARG A 236 -3.04 11.61 -18.76
N GLN A 237 -3.21 10.95 -19.91
CA GLN A 237 -4.25 9.92 -20.09
C GLN A 237 -4.00 8.71 -19.19
N ARG A 238 -2.77 8.17 -19.22
CA ARG A 238 -2.36 7.06 -18.34
C ARG A 238 -2.35 7.49 -16.88
N TYR A 239 -1.86 8.70 -16.60
CA TYR A 239 -1.80 9.22 -15.24
C TYR A 239 -3.17 9.35 -14.59
N ALA A 240 -4.19 9.83 -15.31
CA ALA A 240 -5.55 9.99 -14.77
C ALA A 240 -6.18 8.66 -14.34
N LEU A 241 -5.99 7.58 -15.11
CA LEU A 241 -6.46 6.23 -14.75
C LEU A 241 -5.68 5.67 -13.55
N ALA A 242 -4.36 5.84 -13.53
CA ALA A 242 -3.53 5.38 -12.43
C ALA A 242 -3.86 6.12 -11.12
N SER A 243 -4.02 7.44 -11.17
CA SER A 243 -4.45 8.27 -10.04
C SER A 243 -5.81 7.81 -9.48
N ARG A 244 -6.81 7.56 -10.34
CA ARG A 244 -8.11 7.00 -9.92
C ARG A 244 -7.99 5.59 -9.30
N THR A 245 -7.02 4.80 -9.74
CA THR A 245 -6.78 3.45 -9.16
C THR A 245 -6.43 3.57 -7.69
N PHE A 246 -5.53 4.49 -7.37
CA PHE A 246 -5.06 4.66 -6.00
C PHE A 246 -5.96 5.55 -5.15
N LEU A 247 -6.64 6.56 -5.71
CA LEU A 247 -7.50 7.48 -4.94
C LEU A 247 -8.96 7.02 -4.84
N GLY A 248 -9.47 6.37 -5.88
CA GLY A 248 -10.92 6.18 -6.07
C GLY A 248 -11.69 7.50 -6.07
N ALA A 249 -11.05 8.53 -6.62
CA ALA A 249 -11.65 9.83 -6.89
C ALA A 249 -11.09 10.39 -8.19
N THR A 250 -11.90 11.17 -8.90
CA THR A 250 -11.42 11.97 -10.04
C THR A 250 -11.03 13.35 -9.56
N ILE A 251 -9.74 13.69 -9.67
CA ILE A 251 -9.20 14.98 -9.26
C ILE A 251 -8.84 15.86 -10.45
N ASP A 252 -8.87 17.17 -10.25
CA ASP A 252 -8.19 18.11 -11.15
C ASP A 252 -6.68 18.05 -10.87
N LEU A 253 -5.91 17.59 -11.86
CA LEU A 253 -4.49 17.31 -11.72
C LEU A 253 -3.67 18.59 -11.52
N GLU A 254 -3.97 19.65 -12.27
CA GLU A 254 -3.29 20.94 -12.15
C GLU A 254 -3.64 21.65 -10.84
N GLU A 255 -4.90 21.60 -10.42
CA GLU A 255 -5.31 22.13 -9.12
C GLU A 255 -4.62 21.36 -7.99
N SER A 256 -4.61 20.03 -8.06
CA SER A 256 -3.99 19.19 -7.03
C SER A 256 -2.48 19.40 -6.95
N TYR A 257 -1.83 19.62 -8.10
CA TYR A 257 -0.43 20.02 -8.16
C TYR A 257 -0.20 21.38 -7.50
N ALA A 258 -0.98 22.41 -7.86
CA ALA A 258 -0.87 23.75 -7.28
C ALA A 258 -1.12 23.74 -5.77
N TRP A 259 -2.12 22.98 -5.32
CA TRP A 259 -2.38 22.74 -3.91
C TRP A 259 -1.21 22.04 -3.22
N GLY A 260 -0.64 20.99 -3.83
CA GLY A 260 0.50 20.25 -3.29
C GLY A 260 1.74 21.14 -3.09
N VAL A 261 1.98 22.08 -4.01
CA VAL A 261 3.05 23.08 -3.89
C VAL A 261 2.80 24.00 -2.69
N ALA A 262 1.59 24.55 -2.57
CA ALA A 262 1.22 25.42 -1.46
C ALA A 262 1.27 24.71 -0.10
N GLU A 263 0.82 23.45 -0.04
CA GLU A 263 0.88 22.63 1.16
C GLU A 263 2.32 22.30 1.57
N LEU A 264 3.19 22.01 0.59
CA LEU A 264 4.61 21.81 0.85
C LEU A 264 5.27 23.07 1.45
N ASP A 265 4.98 24.26 0.90
CA ASP A 265 5.50 25.52 1.43
C ASP A 265 4.97 25.79 2.85
N ARG A 266 3.69 25.52 3.11
CA ARG A 266 3.08 25.63 4.45
C ARG A 266 3.79 24.72 5.45
N LEU A 267 4.01 23.45 5.09
CA LEU A 267 4.67 22.47 5.96
C LEU A 267 6.11 22.88 6.29
N ILE A 268 6.86 23.39 5.31
CA ILE A 268 8.21 23.90 5.56
C ILE A 268 8.19 25.10 6.50
N ALA A 269 7.26 26.04 6.33
CA ALA A 269 7.10 27.17 7.24
C ALA A 269 6.72 26.73 8.68
N GLU A 270 5.92 25.67 8.84
CA GLU A 270 5.66 25.10 10.17
C GLU A 270 6.91 24.45 10.77
N GLN A 271 7.71 23.72 9.97
CA GLN A 271 8.99 23.17 10.42
C GLN A 271 9.94 24.29 10.90
N GLU A 272 10.01 25.42 10.19
CA GLU A 272 10.81 26.58 10.61
C GLU A 272 10.37 27.15 11.96
N LYS A 273 9.06 27.13 12.27
CA LYS A 273 8.54 27.55 13.58
C LYS A 273 8.91 26.55 14.67
N VAL A 274 8.78 25.25 14.40
CA VAL A 274 9.11 24.19 15.37
C VAL A 274 10.62 24.16 15.64
N ALA A 275 11.45 24.41 14.63
CA ALA A 275 12.90 24.57 14.81
C ALA A 275 13.25 25.65 15.83
N GLN A 276 12.54 26.79 15.81
CA GLN A 276 12.72 27.87 16.79
C GLN A 276 12.26 27.50 18.21
N GLN A 277 11.32 26.55 18.35
CA GLN A 277 10.90 26.02 19.66
C GLN A 277 11.96 25.09 20.25
N ILE A 278 12.63 24.30 19.41
CA ILE A 278 13.74 23.42 19.82
C ILE A 278 14.94 24.26 20.25
N LYS A 279 15.31 25.26 19.45
CA LYS A 279 16.37 26.22 19.77
C LYS A 279 16.07 27.56 19.10
N PRO A 280 15.98 28.68 19.87
CA PRO A 280 15.74 29.99 19.29
C PRO A 280 16.75 30.35 18.19
N GLY A 281 16.26 30.68 17.00
CA GLY A 281 17.07 31.05 15.84
C GLY A 281 17.67 29.88 15.05
N ALA A 282 17.38 28.63 15.40
CA ALA A 282 17.83 27.47 14.65
C ALA A 282 17.11 27.33 13.30
N THR A 283 17.84 26.87 12.30
CA THR A 283 17.29 26.32 11.06
C THR A 283 16.68 24.93 11.30
N ILE A 284 15.91 24.42 10.33
CA ILE A 284 15.35 23.06 10.39
C ILE A 284 16.47 22.02 10.56
N GLU A 285 17.55 22.15 9.79
CA GLU A 285 18.69 21.22 9.82
C GLU A 285 19.39 21.24 11.19
N GLU A 286 19.71 22.44 11.71
CA GLU A 286 20.31 22.57 13.05
C GLU A 286 19.41 22.03 14.15
N ALA A 287 18.09 22.20 14.05
CA ALA A 287 17.14 21.65 15.02
C ALA A 287 17.13 20.12 14.98
N LYS A 288 17.18 19.50 13.79
CA LYS A 288 17.26 18.04 13.65
C LYS A 288 18.59 17.48 14.16
N GLU A 289 19.71 18.16 13.93
CA GLU A 289 21.00 17.78 14.49
C GLU A 289 20.96 17.74 16.03
N ILE A 290 20.30 18.73 16.65
CA ILE A 290 20.10 18.76 18.10
C ILE A 290 19.26 17.58 18.56
N LEU A 291 18.13 17.29 17.88
CA LEU A 291 17.26 16.17 18.22
C LEU A 291 17.96 14.82 18.08
N ASN A 292 18.77 14.65 17.04
CA ASN A 292 19.52 13.42 16.77
C ASN A 292 20.67 13.20 17.77
N ALA A 293 21.26 14.26 18.30
CA ALA A 293 22.34 14.19 19.29
C ALA A 293 21.84 14.08 20.75
N ASP A 294 20.54 14.26 20.98
CA ASP A 294 19.92 14.20 22.31
C ASP A 294 19.71 12.74 22.73
N THR A 295 20.57 12.26 23.63
CA THR A 295 20.52 10.88 24.14
C THR A 295 19.24 10.54 24.90
N SER A 296 18.42 11.53 25.30
CA SER A 296 17.11 11.28 25.90
C SER A 296 16.05 10.82 24.88
N ARG A 297 16.35 10.99 23.57
CA ARG A 297 15.48 10.59 22.43
C ARG A 297 15.92 9.30 21.77
N GLN A 298 16.98 8.68 22.30
CA GLN A 298 17.56 7.44 21.79
C GLN A 298 17.22 6.27 22.72
N LEU A 299 16.91 5.12 22.13
CA LEU A 299 16.70 3.85 22.82
C LEU A 299 17.81 2.88 22.47
N GLN A 300 18.25 2.08 23.46
CA GLN A 300 19.18 0.98 23.24
C GLN A 300 18.44 -0.35 23.28
N GLY A 301 18.61 -1.17 22.25
CA GLY A 301 18.07 -2.52 22.19
C GLY A 301 16.60 -2.59 21.77
N THR A 302 16.28 -3.66 21.05
CA THR A 302 14.94 -3.89 20.51
C THR A 302 13.86 -4.10 21.57
N ASP A 303 14.21 -4.56 22.76
CA ASP A 303 13.27 -4.68 23.89
C ASP A 303 12.76 -3.31 24.36
N ALA A 304 13.67 -2.32 24.43
CA ALA A 304 13.30 -0.94 24.78
C ALA A 304 12.46 -0.30 23.67
N LEU A 305 12.82 -0.52 22.41
CA LEU A 305 12.05 -0.08 21.25
C LEU A 305 10.61 -0.64 21.26
N ARG A 306 10.48 -1.95 21.49
CA ARG A 306 9.18 -2.62 21.59
C ARG A 306 8.34 -2.05 22.74
N ALA A 307 8.93 -1.87 23.91
CA ALA A 307 8.24 -1.31 25.07
C ALA A 307 7.79 0.14 24.84
N TRP A 308 8.60 0.95 24.15
CA TRP A 308 8.24 2.31 23.77
C TRP A 308 7.05 2.36 22.80
N MET A 309 7.07 1.56 21.72
CA MET A 309 5.95 1.47 20.77
C MET A 309 4.66 1.00 21.47
N GLN A 310 4.77 -0.01 22.33
CA GLN A 310 3.63 -0.58 23.05
C GLN A 310 3.02 0.46 23.99
N LYS A 311 3.85 1.22 24.71
CA LYS A 311 3.39 2.28 25.60
C LYS A 311 2.58 3.34 24.83
N LEU A 312 3.12 3.85 23.73
CA LEU A 312 2.42 4.86 22.91
C LEU A 312 1.09 4.34 22.36
N SER A 313 1.08 3.09 21.89
CA SER A 313 -0.12 2.44 21.35
C SER A 313 -1.20 2.27 22.43
N ASP A 314 -0.82 1.76 23.61
CA ASP A 314 -1.74 1.54 24.74
C ASP A 314 -2.29 2.87 25.28
N GLU A 315 -1.46 3.91 25.38
CA GLU A 315 -1.87 5.26 25.79
C GLU A 315 -2.87 5.86 24.79
N ALA A 316 -2.62 5.73 23.48
CA ALA A 316 -3.54 6.18 22.45
C ALA A 316 -4.89 5.44 22.53
N VAL A 317 -4.89 4.11 22.66
CA VAL A 317 -6.12 3.33 22.86
C VAL A 317 -6.89 3.81 24.09
N ALA A 318 -6.22 3.98 25.23
CA ALA A 318 -6.85 4.37 26.49
C ALA A 318 -7.48 5.76 26.42
N ALA A 319 -6.82 6.72 25.76
CA ALA A 319 -7.28 8.10 25.67
C ALA A 319 -8.38 8.33 24.62
N LEU A 320 -8.34 7.57 23.52
CA LEU A 320 -9.26 7.75 22.38
C LEU A 320 -10.54 6.90 22.48
N ALA A 321 -10.50 5.79 23.22
CA ALA A 321 -11.65 4.91 23.38
C ALA A 321 -12.81 5.59 24.13
N GLY A 322 -13.97 5.66 23.48
CA GLY A 322 -15.21 6.22 24.03
C GLY A 322 -15.34 7.74 23.86
N THR A 323 -14.26 8.44 23.56
CA THR A 323 -14.20 9.90 23.35
C THR A 323 -14.21 10.25 21.87
N HIS A 324 -13.23 9.76 21.11
CA HIS A 324 -13.05 10.04 19.68
C HIS A 324 -13.36 8.83 18.80
N PHE A 325 -13.33 7.62 19.37
CA PHE A 325 -13.54 6.36 18.64
C PHE A 325 -14.32 5.35 19.49
N ASP A 326 -15.14 4.55 18.82
CA ASP A 326 -15.65 3.31 19.40
C ASP A 326 -14.64 2.18 19.19
N ILE A 327 -13.94 1.78 20.26
CA ILE A 327 -12.92 0.72 20.23
C ILE A 327 -13.41 -0.51 21.04
N PRO A 328 -14.16 -1.43 20.41
CA PRO A 328 -14.52 -2.73 20.96
C PRO A 328 -13.37 -3.52 21.58
N GLY A 329 -13.68 -4.34 22.59
CA GLY A 329 -12.70 -5.09 23.39
C GLY A 329 -11.58 -5.78 22.60
N PRO A 330 -11.88 -6.58 21.56
CA PRO A 330 -10.85 -7.24 20.76
C PRO A 330 -9.92 -6.28 19.98
N MET A 331 -10.39 -5.07 19.67
CA MET A 331 -9.61 -4.02 18.97
C MET A 331 -8.81 -3.13 19.92
N LYS A 332 -8.89 -3.35 21.25
CA LYS A 332 -8.04 -2.62 22.20
C LYS A 332 -6.62 -3.18 22.27
N THR A 333 -6.38 -4.35 21.68
CA THR A 333 -5.08 -5.01 21.69
C THR A 333 -4.39 -4.80 20.35
N LEU A 334 -3.32 -4.02 20.36
CA LEU A 334 -2.33 -3.90 19.31
C LEU A 334 -0.98 -4.38 19.85
N GLU A 335 -0.42 -5.46 19.32
CA GLU A 335 0.90 -5.92 19.75
C GLU A 335 2.00 -5.25 18.92
N CYS A 336 2.93 -4.58 19.60
CA CYS A 336 4.12 -4.04 18.95
C CYS A 336 5.24 -5.10 18.93
N MET A 337 5.85 -5.29 17.76
CA MET A 337 6.75 -6.40 17.45
C MET A 337 7.98 -5.93 16.68
N ILE A 338 9.01 -6.77 16.65
CA ILE A 338 10.17 -6.60 15.76
C ILE A 338 9.97 -7.52 14.56
N ALA A 339 10.12 -6.98 13.35
CA ALA A 339 9.94 -7.74 12.13
C ALA A 339 11.00 -8.85 12.03
N PRO A 340 10.63 -10.04 11.52
CA PRO A 340 11.60 -11.09 11.21
C PRO A 340 12.47 -10.75 10.00
N THR A 341 12.01 -9.83 9.15
CA THR A 341 12.71 -9.33 7.96
C THR A 341 13.37 -7.96 8.24
N GLN A 342 14.38 -7.62 7.43
CA GLN A 342 15.23 -6.44 7.60
C GLN A 342 15.06 -5.43 6.46
N ASP A 343 13.86 -5.39 5.87
CA ASP A 343 13.53 -4.58 4.69
C ASP A 343 13.43 -3.07 4.99
N GLY A 344 13.43 -2.70 6.27
CA GLY A 344 13.40 -1.33 6.77
C GLY A 344 11.98 -0.74 6.85
N GLY A 345 11.70 -0.02 7.94
CA GLY A 345 10.42 0.68 8.17
C GLY A 345 9.48 -0.02 9.17
N ILE A 346 8.36 0.64 9.48
CA ILE A 346 7.29 0.10 10.31
C ILE A 346 6.13 -0.32 9.41
N TYR A 347 5.51 -1.47 9.67
CA TYR A 347 4.31 -1.91 8.96
C TYR A 347 3.27 -2.53 9.88
N TYR A 348 2.02 -2.49 9.46
CA TYR A 348 0.89 -3.07 10.17
C TYR A 348 0.39 -4.37 9.56
N THR A 349 -0.04 -5.30 10.41
CA THR A 349 -0.78 -6.51 10.03
C THR A 349 -2.11 -6.58 10.77
N GLY A 350 -3.18 -6.80 10.02
CA GLY A 350 -4.55 -6.91 10.52
C GLY A 350 -4.75 -8.07 11.52
N PRO A 351 -5.75 -7.95 12.42
CA PRO A 351 -6.17 -9.10 13.23
C PRO A 351 -6.69 -10.23 12.35
N SER A 352 -6.72 -11.46 12.89
CA SER A 352 -7.46 -12.54 12.23
C SER A 352 -8.98 -12.26 12.26
N ASP A 353 -9.72 -12.89 11.35
CA ASP A 353 -11.18 -12.76 11.22
C ASP A 353 -11.99 -13.03 12.50
N ASP A 354 -11.42 -13.83 13.40
CA ASP A 354 -11.98 -14.20 14.70
C ASP A 354 -11.32 -13.47 15.88
N PHE A 355 -10.38 -12.56 15.62
CA PHE A 355 -9.55 -11.85 16.60
C PHE A 355 -8.70 -12.76 17.52
N SER A 356 -8.51 -14.04 17.19
CA SER A 356 -7.58 -14.92 17.91
C SER A 356 -6.12 -14.47 17.79
N ARG A 357 -5.75 -13.86 16.64
CA ARG A 357 -4.54 -13.06 16.48
C ARG A 357 -4.93 -11.57 16.52
N PRO A 358 -4.40 -10.77 17.47
CA PRO A 358 -4.65 -9.33 17.49
C PRO A 358 -3.98 -8.63 16.31
N GLY A 359 -4.30 -7.35 16.11
CA GLY A 359 -3.50 -6.52 15.19
C GLY A 359 -2.06 -6.42 15.69
N ARG A 360 -1.11 -6.34 14.76
CA ARG A 360 0.31 -6.18 15.11
C ARG A 360 0.97 -5.09 14.29
N MET A 361 1.78 -4.28 14.96
CA MET A 361 2.69 -3.33 14.33
C MET A 361 4.11 -3.90 14.44
N TRP A 362 4.86 -3.84 13.34
CA TRP A 362 6.18 -4.45 13.21
C TRP A 362 7.20 -3.39 12.84
N TRP A 363 8.30 -3.31 13.60
CA TRP A 363 9.45 -2.50 13.23
C TRP A 363 10.54 -3.37 12.61
N SER A 364 10.92 -3.08 11.37
CA SER A 364 12.06 -3.72 10.70
C SER A 364 13.36 -3.00 11.01
N VAL A 365 14.27 -3.70 11.70
CA VAL A 365 15.55 -3.16 12.15
C VAL A 365 16.63 -3.50 11.12
N PRO A 366 17.33 -2.50 10.55
CA PRO A 366 18.44 -2.75 9.64
C PRO A 366 19.57 -3.54 10.31
N PRO A 367 20.29 -4.40 9.57
CA PRO A 367 21.35 -5.22 10.15
C PRO A 367 22.46 -4.37 10.78
N GLY A 368 22.73 -4.64 12.07
CA GLY A 368 23.80 -3.97 12.83
C GLY A 368 23.35 -2.75 13.62
N GLU A 369 22.11 -2.30 13.47
CA GLU A 369 21.53 -1.21 14.26
C GLU A 369 21.02 -1.73 15.61
N ASP A 370 21.40 -1.07 16.71
CA ASP A 370 20.93 -1.37 18.08
C ASP A 370 20.59 -0.10 18.89
N GLU A 371 20.68 1.06 18.24
CA GLU A 371 20.31 2.37 18.78
C GLU A 371 19.21 2.98 17.91
N PHE A 372 18.12 3.45 18.52
CA PHE A 372 16.92 3.89 17.82
C PHE A 372 16.54 5.30 18.24
N THR A 373 16.49 6.23 17.28
CA THR A 373 16.01 7.59 17.51
C THR A 373 14.48 7.62 17.36
N THR A 374 13.78 8.12 18.38
CA THR A 374 12.31 7.98 18.48
C THR A 374 11.50 9.20 18.03
N TRP A 375 12.08 10.41 18.09
CA TRP A 375 11.35 11.65 17.79
C TRP A 375 10.75 11.67 16.37
N ALA A 376 11.44 11.07 15.40
CA ALA A 376 10.98 11.01 14.01
C ALA A 376 9.85 9.98 13.81
N GLU A 377 9.74 9.00 14.71
CA GLU A 377 8.95 7.78 14.52
C GLU A 377 7.72 7.70 15.41
N THR A 378 7.57 8.62 16.37
CA THR A 378 6.34 8.77 17.18
C THR A 378 5.09 8.89 16.29
N THR A 379 5.17 9.66 15.19
CA THR A 379 4.06 9.79 14.23
C THR A 379 3.78 8.47 13.50
N THR A 380 4.81 7.71 13.16
CA THR A 380 4.72 6.43 12.45
C THR A 380 4.00 5.37 13.31
N VAL A 381 4.21 5.41 14.64
CA VAL A 381 3.45 4.56 15.58
C VAL A 381 1.94 4.84 15.52
N TYR A 382 1.53 6.10 15.39
CA TYR A 382 0.11 6.44 15.26
C TYR A 382 -0.45 6.15 13.86
N HIS A 383 0.37 6.30 12.83
CA HIS A 383 0.06 5.99 11.44
C HIS A 383 -0.23 4.50 11.25
N GLU A 384 0.70 3.62 11.65
CA GLU A 384 0.57 2.16 11.53
C GLU A 384 -0.33 1.56 12.62
N GLY A 385 -0.38 2.20 13.78
CA GLY A 385 -1.13 1.74 14.94
C GLY A 385 -2.45 2.48 15.11
N VAL A 386 -2.60 3.12 16.28
CA VAL A 386 -3.83 3.79 16.71
C VAL A 386 -3.63 5.30 16.72
N PRO A 387 -4.48 6.12 16.06
CA PRO A 387 -5.76 5.74 15.44
C PRO A 387 -5.69 5.39 13.94
N GLY A 388 -4.51 5.20 13.35
CA GLY A 388 -4.32 4.93 11.92
C GLY A 388 -4.77 3.54 11.46
N HIS A 389 -3.86 2.77 10.84
CA HIS A 389 -4.19 1.50 10.19
C HIS A 389 -4.86 0.49 11.11
N HIS A 390 -4.48 0.42 12.40
CA HIS A 390 -5.11 -0.52 13.32
C HIS A 390 -6.61 -0.32 13.41
N LEU A 391 -7.09 0.92 13.63
CA LEU A 391 -8.52 1.18 13.76
C LEU A 391 -9.24 1.00 12.42
N GLN A 392 -8.62 1.40 11.31
CA GLN A 392 -9.24 1.28 9.99
C GLN A 392 -9.42 -0.18 9.57
N VAL A 393 -8.37 -0.99 9.65
CA VAL A 393 -8.40 -2.41 9.25
C VAL A 393 -9.19 -3.25 10.25
N ALA A 394 -8.92 -3.09 11.56
CA ALA A 394 -9.61 -3.91 12.55
C ALA A 394 -11.12 -3.63 12.59
N THR A 395 -11.56 -2.39 12.31
CA THR A 395 -13.00 -2.09 12.23
C THR A 395 -13.66 -2.82 11.07
N ALA A 396 -13.02 -2.88 9.89
CA ALA A 396 -13.54 -3.64 8.76
C ALA A 396 -13.67 -5.13 9.09
N VAL A 397 -12.69 -5.72 9.79
CA VAL A 397 -12.75 -7.10 10.28
C VAL A 397 -13.88 -7.28 11.32
N TYR A 398 -14.01 -6.33 12.26
CA TYR A 398 -15.04 -6.35 13.29
C TYR A 398 -16.47 -6.26 12.72
N ARG A 399 -16.65 -5.58 11.58
CA ARG A 399 -17.93 -5.42 10.88
C ARG A 399 -18.23 -6.50 9.84
N LYS A 400 -17.60 -7.69 9.96
CA LYS A 400 -17.84 -8.81 9.04
C LYS A 400 -19.30 -9.26 8.89
N GLU A 401 -20.15 -9.02 9.90
CA GLU A 401 -21.58 -9.35 9.83
C GLU A 401 -22.40 -8.36 8.99
N LEU A 402 -21.81 -7.20 8.64
CA LEU A 402 -22.46 -6.15 7.86
C LEU A 402 -21.87 -6.04 6.44
N LEU A 403 -20.64 -6.51 6.23
CA LEU A 403 -19.91 -6.38 4.97
C LEU A 403 -19.83 -7.74 4.25
N ASN A 404 -20.18 -7.76 2.97
CA ASN A 404 -19.96 -8.93 2.09
C ASN A 404 -18.46 -9.23 1.88
N ASP A 405 -18.16 -10.38 1.29
CA ASP A 405 -16.79 -10.88 1.17
C ASP A 405 -15.92 -10.00 0.25
N TRP A 406 -16.52 -9.37 -0.77
CA TRP A 406 -15.82 -8.42 -1.65
C TRP A 406 -15.37 -7.18 -0.89
N ARG A 407 -16.26 -6.55 -0.11
CA ARG A 407 -15.96 -5.36 0.70
C ARG A 407 -14.89 -5.62 1.76
N ARG A 408 -14.82 -6.85 2.28
CA ARG A 408 -13.88 -7.23 3.34
C ARG A 408 -12.50 -7.59 2.82
N ASN A 409 -12.45 -8.36 1.74
CA ASN A 409 -11.24 -9.07 1.34
C ASN A 409 -10.63 -8.55 0.04
N ILE A 410 -11.41 -7.85 -0.79
CA ILE A 410 -11.00 -7.48 -2.15
C ILE A 410 -10.91 -5.96 -2.31
N CYS A 411 -11.93 -5.22 -1.88
CA CYS A 411 -11.99 -3.78 -2.08
C CYS A 411 -11.02 -3.06 -1.13
N TRP A 412 -9.87 -2.64 -1.67
CA TRP A 412 -8.91 -1.80 -0.97
C TRP A 412 -8.44 -0.65 -1.87
N VAL A 413 -8.51 0.58 -1.35
CA VAL A 413 -8.10 1.79 -2.06
C VAL A 413 -7.03 2.52 -1.24
N SER A 414 -5.87 2.75 -1.83
CA SER A 414 -4.70 3.33 -1.16
C SER A 414 -5.03 4.69 -0.54
N GLY A 415 -5.65 5.61 -1.29
CA GLY A 415 -6.03 6.94 -0.81
C GLY A 415 -7.04 6.92 0.34
N HIS A 416 -7.86 5.87 0.45
CA HIS A 416 -8.73 5.68 1.60
C HIS A 416 -7.90 5.30 2.84
N GLY A 417 -7.11 4.23 2.75
CA GLY A 417 -6.34 3.69 3.89
C GLY A 417 -5.18 4.61 4.31
N GLU A 418 -4.36 5.03 3.35
CA GLU A 418 -3.21 5.92 3.57
C GLU A 418 -3.67 7.34 3.92
N GLY A 419 -4.71 7.82 3.25
CA GLY A 419 -5.31 9.11 3.59
C GLY A 419 -5.89 9.13 5.00
N TRP A 420 -6.49 8.02 5.44
CA TRP A 420 -6.94 7.84 6.82
C TRP A 420 -5.77 7.90 7.81
N ALA A 421 -4.68 7.19 7.54
CA ALA A 421 -3.51 7.18 8.41
C ALA A 421 -2.87 8.58 8.55
N LEU A 422 -2.77 9.36 7.46
CA LEU A 422 -2.31 10.76 7.52
C LEU A 422 -3.30 11.70 8.21
N TYR A 423 -4.60 11.46 8.05
CA TYR A 423 -5.64 12.14 8.82
C TYR A 423 -5.49 11.86 10.32
N ALA A 424 -5.22 10.60 10.69
CA ALA A 424 -4.98 10.16 12.05
C ALA A 424 -3.73 10.83 12.67
N GLU A 425 -2.63 10.95 11.94
CA GLU A 425 -1.42 11.68 12.39
C GLU A 425 -1.74 13.14 12.76
N LYS A 426 -2.50 13.84 11.90
CA LYS A 426 -2.92 15.22 12.17
C LYS A 426 -3.92 15.30 13.34
N LEU A 427 -4.84 14.35 13.45
CA LEU A 427 -5.74 14.26 14.61
C LEU A 427 -4.95 14.12 15.91
N MET A 428 -3.90 13.28 15.94
CA MET A 428 -3.05 13.13 17.13
C MET A 428 -2.33 14.43 17.49
N GLN A 429 -1.91 15.22 16.50
CA GLN A 429 -1.42 16.59 16.74
C GLN A 429 -2.51 17.48 17.36
N GLU A 430 -3.71 17.52 16.78
CA GLU A 430 -4.85 18.33 17.27
C GLU A 430 -5.22 17.98 18.73
N LEU A 431 -5.05 16.72 19.12
CA LEU A 431 -5.33 16.20 20.46
C LEU A 431 -4.16 16.35 21.44
N GLY A 432 -3.02 16.90 21.00
CA GLY A 432 -1.88 17.21 21.86
C GLY A 432 -0.88 16.07 22.11
N PHE A 433 -1.01 14.94 21.41
CA PHE A 433 -0.07 13.82 21.53
C PHE A 433 1.32 14.16 20.96
N LEU A 434 1.39 15.13 20.05
CA LEU A 434 2.63 15.62 19.44
C LEU A 434 2.98 17.02 19.98
N SER A 435 2.84 17.20 21.31
CA SER A 435 3.17 18.48 21.97
C SER A 435 4.67 18.69 22.19
N ASP A 436 5.46 17.61 22.20
CA ASP A 436 6.92 17.70 22.17
C ASP A 436 7.39 18.22 20.78
N PRO A 437 8.25 19.25 20.72
CA PRO A 437 8.71 19.80 19.44
C PRO A 437 9.47 18.82 18.56
N GLY A 438 10.13 17.81 19.14
CA GLY A 438 10.78 16.74 18.39
C GLY A 438 9.75 15.86 17.70
N ASP A 439 8.79 15.32 18.45
CA ASP A 439 7.72 14.49 17.87
C ASP A 439 6.90 15.24 16.81
N LEU A 440 6.64 16.54 17.03
CA LEU A 440 5.99 17.40 16.05
C LEU A 440 6.84 17.60 14.79
N MET A 441 8.16 17.78 14.93
CA MET A 441 9.07 17.85 13.79
C MET A 441 9.03 16.54 12.98
N GLY A 442 8.97 15.38 13.65
CA GLY A 442 8.84 14.07 13.01
C GLY A 442 7.57 13.94 12.18
N MET A 443 6.42 14.32 12.75
CA MET A 443 5.16 14.36 12.00
C MET A 443 5.22 15.30 10.80
N LEU A 444 5.78 16.50 10.96
CA LEU A 444 5.92 17.45 9.87
C LEU A 444 6.88 16.96 8.77
N ASP A 445 7.94 16.22 9.12
CA ASP A 445 8.83 15.57 8.16
C ASP A 445 8.09 14.57 7.29
N MET A 446 7.30 13.71 7.92
CA MET A 446 6.49 12.74 7.21
C MET A 446 5.45 13.41 6.32
N GLN A 447 4.73 14.42 6.82
CA GLN A 447 3.79 15.22 6.02
C GLN A 447 4.49 15.92 4.84
N ARG A 448 5.69 16.47 5.05
CA ARG A 448 6.49 17.14 4.02
C ARG A 448 6.92 16.17 2.93
N MET A 449 7.41 14.98 3.29
CA MET A 449 7.70 13.91 2.33
C MET A 449 6.46 13.63 1.45
N ARG A 450 5.29 13.44 2.08
CA ARG A 450 4.07 13.05 1.37
C ARG A 450 3.46 14.20 0.56
N ALA A 451 3.67 15.46 0.94
CA ALA A 451 3.37 16.61 0.09
C ALA A 451 4.33 16.72 -1.11
N ALA A 452 5.62 16.45 -0.89
CA ALA A 452 6.60 16.40 -1.98
C ALA A 452 6.26 15.31 -3.00
N ARG A 453 5.73 14.16 -2.56
CA ARG A 453 5.21 13.11 -3.46
C ARG A 453 4.14 13.65 -4.43
N VAL A 454 3.20 14.48 -3.96
CA VAL A 454 2.17 15.11 -4.82
C VAL A 454 2.82 15.96 -5.92
N VAL A 455 3.74 16.84 -5.52
CA VAL A 455 4.41 17.77 -6.43
C VAL A 455 5.26 17.02 -7.46
N PHE A 456 6.07 16.05 -7.01
CA PHE A 456 6.93 15.25 -7.88
C PHE A 456 6.10 14.45 -8.88
N ASP A 457 5.13 13.67 -8.39
CA ASP A 457 4.49 12.63 -9.20
C ASP A 457 3.61 13.25 -10.29
N ILE A 458 2.74 14.21 -9.94
CA ILE A 458 1.93 14.93 -10.93
C ILE A 458 2.84 15.77 -11.82
N GLY A 459 3.79 16.52 -11.23
CA GLY A 459 4.66 17.44 -11.94
C GLY A 459 5.51 16.75 -13.01
N VAL A 460 6.17 15.65 -12.66
CA VAL A 460 7.04 14.90 -13.57
C VAL A 460 6.23 14.15 -14.63
N HIS A 461 5.16 13.44 -14.25
CA HIS A 461 4.41 12.63 -15.23
C HIS A 461 3.60 13.45 -16.23
N LEU A 462 3.22 14.69 -15.89
CA LEU A 462 2.57 15.63 -16.80
C LEU A 462 3.53 16.69 -17.38
N GLU A 463 4.80 16.66 -17.00
CA GLU A 463 5.83 17.63 -17.40
C GLU A 463 5.40 19.10 -17.13
N LEU A 464 4.74 19.34 -15.99
CA LEU A 464 4.30 20.67 -15.58
C LEU A 464 5.48 21.60 -15.28
N ASP A 465 5.23 22.90 -15.18
CA ASP A 465 6.26 23.86 -14.77
C ASP A 465 6.63 23.70 -13.30
N MET A 466 7.93 23.68 -13.04
CA MET A 466 8.46 23.61 -11.67
C MET A 466 8.10 24.88 -10.87
N PRO A 467 7.85 24.75 -9.56
CA PRO A 467 7.69 25.92 -8.70
C PRO A 467 9.02 26.66 -8.57
N GLU A 468 8.99 27.98 -8.54
CA GLU A 468 10.19 28.85 -8.54
C GLU A 468 11.17 28.50 -7.41
N ARG A 469 10.66 28.04 -6.26
CA ARG A 469 11.47 27.60 -5.11
C ARG A 469 12.41 26.43 -5.44
N TRP A 470 12.00 25.55 -6.34
CA TRP A 470 12.67 24.27 -6.61
C TRP A 470 13.38 24.24 -7.97
N GLY A 471 13.09 25.19 -8.86
CA GLY A 471 13.72 25.25 -10.17
C GLY A 471 12.99 26.18 -11.15
N SER A 472 13.22 25.95 -12.44
CA SER A 472 12.53 26.67 -13.51
C SER A 472 12.31 25.77 -14.74
N GLY A 473 11.31 26.14 -15.55
CA GLY A 473 10.86 25.36 -16.70
C GLY A 473 10.17 24.05 -16.31
N PRO A 474 9.90 23.17 -17.29
CA PRO A 474 9.19 21.93 -17.03
C PRO A 474 10.00 20.96 -16.18
N TRP A 475 9.27 20.11 -15.45
CA TRP A 475 9.84 18.96 -14.74
C TRP A 475 10.56 18.01 -15.68
N THR A 476 11.68 17.46 -15.20
CA THR A 476 12.32 16.25 -15.76
C THR A 476 12.61 15.30 -14.61
N ALA A 477 12.89 14.02 -14.91
CA ALA A 477 13.25 13.03 -13.90
C ALA A 477 14.47 13.49 -13.07
N GLU A 478 15.49 14.05 -13.70
CA GLU A 478 16.72 14.52 -13.03
C GLU A 478 16.44 15.67 -12.06
N LYS A 479 15.63 16.66 -12.47
CA LYS A 479 15.21 17.75 -11.57
C LYS A 479 14.34 17.22 -10.43
N GLY A 480 13.52 16.20 -10.72
CA GLY A 480 12.75 15.44 -9.76
C GLY A 480 13.61 14.82 -8.66
N TYR A 481 14.73 14.20 -9.00
CA TYR A 481 15.64 13.58 -8.03
C TYR A 481 16.16 14.61 -7.02
N GLU A 482 16.64 15.76 -7.52
CA GLU A 482 17.15 16.84 -6.68
C GLU A 482 16.07 17.44 -5.77
N PHE A 483 14.84 17.55 -6.29
CA PHE A 483 13.70 17.98 -5.50
C PHE A 483 13.38 16.99 -4.37
N LEU A 484 13.38 15.68 -4.64
CA LEU A 484 13.14 14.66 -3.60
C LEU A 484 14.26 14.68 -2.56
N ARG A 485 15.52 14.77 -2.99
CA ARG A 485 16.69 14.87 -2.11
C ARG A 485 16.58 16.02 -1.10
N ALA A 486 16.02 17.15 -1.52
CA ALA A 486 15.82 18.31 -0.66
C ALA A 486 14.65 18.17 0.32
N ASN A 487 13.75 17.19 0.14
CA ASN A 487 12.49 17.09 0.88
C ASN A 487 12.28 15.77 1.63
N LEU A 488 13.03 14.72 1.31
CA LEU A 488 12.90 13.41 1.93
C LEU A 488 14.08 13.17 2.89
N PRO A 489 13.85 13.09 4.22
CA PRO A 489 14.91 12.85 5.19
C PRO A 489 15.25 11.36 5.29
N ILE A 490 15.73 10.77 4.19
CA ILE A 490 16.01 9.33 4.07
C ILE A 490 17.42 9.07 3.54
N SER A 491 17.89 7.83 3.66
CA SER A 491 19.19 7.43 3.11
C SER A 491 19.23 7.52 1.58
N GLU A 492 20.43 7.68 1.01
CA GLU A 492 20.62 7.75 -0.45
C GLU A 492 20.04 6.52 -1.18
N GLY A 493 20.19 5.33 -0.60
CA GLY A 493 19.63 4.09 -1.17
C GLY A 493 18.10 4.11 -1.20
N GLN A 494 17.46 4.56 -0.12
CA GLN A 494 15.99 4.72 -0.08
C GLN A 494 15.52 5.84 -1.02
N LEU A 495 16.26 6.94 -1.14
CA LEU A 495 15.96 8.01 -2.08
C LEU A 495 15.97 7.51 -3.53
N GLN A 496 16.99 6.75 -3.92
CA GLN A 496 17.05 6.13 -5.24
C GLN A 496 15.90 5.16 -5.48
N PHE A 497 15.51 4.38 -4.47
CA PHE A 497 14.36 3.48 -4.55
C PHE A 497 13.05 4.24 -4.73
N GLU A 498 12.76 5.22 -3.88
CA GLU A 498 11.52 6.02 -3.93
C GLU A 498 11.43 6.83 -5.23
N PHE A 499 12.53 7.43 -5.68
CA PHE A 499 12.60 8.09 -6.99
C PHE A 499 12.22 7.13 -8.13
N THR A 500 12.81 5.93 -8.14
CA THR A 500 12.52 4.91 -9.16
C THR A 500 11.08 4.43 -9.07
N ARG A 501 10.56 4.27 -7.85
CA ARG A 501 9.18 3.89 -7.55
C ARG A 501 8.19 4.89 -8.12
N TYR A 502 8.35 6.18 -7.82
CA TYR A 502 7.38 7.18 -8.27
C TYR A 502 7.35 7.26 -9.81
N LEU A 503 8.51 7.18 -10.47
CA LEU A 503 8.57 7.13 -11.94
C LEU A 503 7.96 5.86 -12.55
N GLY A 504 7.98 4.73 -11.83
CA GLY A 504 7.48 3.44 -12.30
C GLY A 504 6.01 3.17 -11.96
N TRP A 505 5.50 3.82 -10.91
CA TRP A 505 4.19 3.55 -10.33
C TRP A 505 3.35 4.84 -10.19
N PRO A 506 3.01 5.46 -11.33
CA PRO A 506 2.40 6.78 -11.38
C PRO A 506 1.08 6.84 -10.61
N GLY A 507 0.83 7.93 -9.90
CA GLY A 507 -0.43 8.20 -9.21
C GLY A 507 -0.55 7.57 -7.83
N GLN A 508 0.32 6.63 -7.44
CA GLN A 508 0.29 6.03 -6.10
C GLN A 508 0.83 6.97 -5.04
N ALA A 509 1.96 7.63 -5.30
CA ALA A 509 2.65 8.46 -4.31
C ALA A 509 1.80 9.65 -3.78
N PRO A 510 0.96 10.32 -4.59
CA PRO A 510 0.05 11.37 -4.12
C PRO A 510 -1.13 10.86 -3.29
N SER A 511 -1.46 9.56 -3.38
CA SER A 511 -2.68 9.00 -2.77
C SER A 511 -2.74 9.22 -1.26
N TYR A 512 -1.59 9.21 -0.58
CA TYR A 512 -1.46 9.55 0.84
C TYR A 512 -2.02 10.95 1.13
N LYS A 513 -1.39 11.99 0.58
CA LYS A 513 -1.63 13.37 0.98
C LYS A 513 -2.91 13.94 0.37
N ILE A 514 -3.24 13.55 -0.87
CA ILE A 514 -4.54 13.87 -1.47
C ILE A 514 -5.65 13.08 -0.76
N GLY A 515 -5.41 11.83 -0.37
CA GLY A 515 -6.34 11.06 0.46
C GLY A 515 -6.66 11.76 1.77
N GLN A 516 -5.64 12.22 2.50
CA GLN A 516 -5.82 13.04 3.70
C GLN A 516 -6.66 14.28 3.42
N ARG A 517 -6.34 15.03 2.36
CA ARG A 517 -7.09 16.24 1.96
C ARG A 517 -8.58 15.94 1.78
N LEU A 518 -8.91 14.83 1.11
CA LEU A 518 -10.30 14.45 0.84
C LEU A 518 -11.02 13.99 2.12
N TRP A 519 -10.35 13.25 3.01
CA TRP A 519 -10.87 12.91 4.33
C TRP A 519 -11.18 14.16 5.17
N GLU A 520 -10.26 15.12 5.20
CA GLU A 520 -10.42 16.39 5.91
C GLU A 520 -11.58 17.20 5.35
N GLN A 521 -11.70 17.30 4.01
CA GLN A 521 -12.82 17.99 3.37
C GLN A 521 -14.18 17.36 3.70
N ILE A 522 -14.28 16.03 3.75
CA ILE A 522 -15.54 15.36 4.13
C ILE A 522 -15.89 15.69 5.58
N ARG A 523 -14.91 15.67 6.50
CA ARG A 523 -15.11 16.05 7.91
C ARG A 523 -15.55 17.51 8.04
N GLU A 524 -14.83 18.42 7.38
CA GLU A 524 -15.11 19.87 7.42
C GLU A 524 -16.52 20.17 6.90
N GLU A 525 -16.92 19.58 5.78
CA GLU A 525 -18.24 19.79 5.20
C GLU A 525 -19.37 19.23 6.07
N LEU A 526 -19.17 18.07 6.71
CA LEU A 526 -20.12 17.55 7.70
C LEU A 526 -20.22 18.46 8.91
N GLN A 527 -19.09 18.95 9.42
CA GLN A 527 -19.05 19.85 10.56
C GLN A 527 -19.78 21.18 10.25
N GLU A 528 -19.62 21.72 9.04
CA GLU A 528 -20.36 22.91 8.60
C GLU A 528 -21.87 22.67 8.50
N ARG A 529 -22.29 21.51 7.97
CA ARG A 529 -23.71 21.14 7.80
C ARG A 529 -24.41 20.89 9.14
N GLU A 530 -23.74 20.23 10.08
CA GLU A 530 -24.31 19.82 11.38
C GLU A 530 -24.11 20.85 12.50
N GLY A 531 -23.15 21.77 12.35
CA GLY A 531 -22.85 22.82 13.31
C GLY A 531 -22.55 22.28 14.70
N GLU A 532 -23.24 22.79 15.72
CA GLU A 532 -23.08 22.35 17.12
C GLU A 532 -23.50 20.88 17.36
N SER A 533 -24.22 20.26 16.41
CA SER A 533 -24.64 18.85 16.52
C SER A 533 -23.58 17.87 15.98
N PHE A 534 -22.51 18.37 15.37
CA PHE A 534 -21.44 17.52 14.84
C PHE A 534 -20.74 16.74 15.96
N ASP A 535 -20.76 15.41 15.85
CA ASP A 535 -20.05 14.50 16.74
C ASP A 535 -18.93 13.80 15.97
N VAL A 536 -17.68 14.17 16.31
CA VAL A 536 -16.48 13.60 15.67
C VAL A 536 -16.37 12.08 15.86
N LYS A 537 -16.84 11.54 16.98
CA LYS A 537 -16.86 10.10 17.21
C LYS A 537 -17.89 9.42 16.33
N ALA A 538 -19.08 10.02 16.19
CA ALA A 538 -20.10 9.50 15.28
C ALA A 538 -19.63 9.53 13.82
N PHE A 539 -18.93 10.59 13.41
CA PHE A 539 -18.26 10.68 12.10
C PHE A 539 -17.26 9.54 11.89
N HIS A 540 -16.31 9.35 12.81
CA HIS A 540 -15.31 8.28 12.72
C HIS A 540 -15.98 6.90 12.69
N SER A 541 -16.95 6.63 13.56
CA SER A 541 -17.67 5.36 13.59
C SER A 541 -18.42 5.10 12.30
N LYS A 542 -19.13 6.10 11.73
CA LYS A 542 -19.84 5.96 10.46
C LYS A 542 -18.85 5.67 9.31
N ALA A 543 -17.76 6.42 9.24
CA ALA A 543 -16.78 6.29 8.17
C ALA A 543 -16.00 4.97 8.23
N LEU A 544 -15.48 4.56 9.39
CA LEU A 544 -14.70 3.33 9.50
C LEU A 544 -15.56 2.07 9.32
N ASN A 545 -16.84 2.10 9.71
CA ASN A 545 -17.75 0.97 9.49
C ASN A 545 -18.02 0.68 8.00
N ILE A 546 -17.75 1.63 7.10
CA ILE A 546 -17.84 1.43 5.66
C ILE A 546 -16.74 0.46 5.17
N GLY A 547 -15.58 0.41 5.84
CA GLY A 547 -14.42 -0.28 5.28
C GLY A 547 -13.84 0.47 4.07
N SER A 548 -12.83 -0.12 3.42
CA SER A 548 -12.09 0.56 2.35
C SER A 548 -12.93 0.67 1.07
N VAL A 549 -13.06 1.90 0.55
CA VAL A 549 -13.78 2.25 -0.68
C VAL A 549 -13.08 3.43 -1.38
N GLY A 550 -13.43 3.73 -2.63
CA GLY A 550 -12.96 4.95 -3.29
C GLY A 550 -13.41 6.22 -2.57
N LEU A 551 -12.60 7.29 -2.60
CA LEU A 551 -12.91 8.51 -1.87
C LEU A 551 -14.16 9.26 -2.39
N ASP A 552 -14.50 9.16 -3.67
CA ASP A 552 -15.78 9.68 -4.19
C ASP A 552 -16.99 8.90 -3.63
N VAL A 553 -16.82 7.58 -3.47
CA VAL A 553 -17.84 6.70 -2.87
C VAL A 553 -17.99 6.99 -1.38
N LEU A 554 -16.87 7.15 -0.66
CA LEU A 554 -16.88 7.55 0.76
C LEU A 554 -17.58 8.90 0.95
N ARG A 555 -17.25 9.89 0.13
CA ARG A 555 -17.86 11.22 0.14
C ARG A 555 -19.37 11.12 -0.02
N THR A 556 -19.85 10.39 -1.02
CA THR A 556 -21.28 10.15 -1.28
C THR A 556 -21.94 9.44 -0.10
N ALA A 557 -21.33 8.38 0.44
CA ALA A 557 -21.86 7.63 1.58
C ALA A 557 -22.04 8.48 2.85
N LEU A 558 -21.16 9.47 3.05
CA LEU A 558 -21.16 10.29 4.25
C LEU A 558 -22.00 11.57 4.10
N LEU A 559 -21.96 12.23 2.94
CA LEU A 559 -22.61 13.52 2.69
C LEU A 559 -23.97 13.44 1.98
N GLY A 560 -24.32 12.31 1.37
CA GLY A 560 -25.53 12.15 0.57
C GLY A 560 -25.31 12.53 -0.89
#